data_AF-A0A4R6L6W7-F1
#
_entry.id   AF-A0A4R6L6W7-F1
#
_cell.length_a   1.000
_cell.length_b   1.000
_cell.length_c   1.000
_cell.angle_alpha   90.00
_cell.angle_beta   90.00
_cell.angle_gamma   90.00
#
_symmetry.space_group_name_H-M   'P 1'
#
loop_
_entity.id
_entity.type
_entity.pdbx_description
1 polymer ?
#
loop_
_entity_poly.entity_id
_entity_poly.type
_entity_poly.pdbx_seq_one_letter_code
_entity_poly.pdbx_strand_id
1 'polypeptide(L)'
;MAVDKQKVIARLKALFPKANLSQKRLDAIADKLAKKPADDADDTAIDAVINDFNDVMSIEGIAKDDDRTRTLEAEKQKAIDDARKKAGLDPEKKEEDKVELPDNTPDYVKAILGKMDSISTELETIKTGRVTETKKASATDQFNKSEILKRIPDSVKPNWINRIDVNSEVSFEDQIKGLETEYGELVQLSADNNQYAPAAGGGDPTDVKVDEAVVESMLNI
;
A
#
# COMPACT_ATOMS: atom_id res chain seq x y z
N MET A 1 8.39 26.15 -14.63
CA MET A 1 8.98 24.94 -14.01
C MET A 1 9.18 25.23 -12.53
N ALA A 2 9.31 24.22 -11.67
CA ALA A 2 9.40 24.37 -10.21
C ALA A 2 10.78 23.94 -9.72
N VAL A 3 11.27 24.54 -8.64
CA VAL A 3 12.52 24.14 -7.99
C VAL A 3 12.37 22.71 -7.44
N ASP A 4 13.46 21.95 -7.44
CA ASP A 4 13.48 20.63 -6.80
C ASP A 4 13.07 20.73 -5.32
N LYS A 5 12.06 19.94 -4.95
CA LYS A 5 11.51 19.86 -3.60
C LYS A 5 12.58 19.45 -2.59
N GLN A 6 13.50 18.56 -2.96
CA GLN A 6 14.57 18.12 -2.06
C GLN A 6 15.51 19.27 -1.69
N LYS A 7 15.77 20.19 -2.65
CA LYS A 7 16.56 21.40 -2.41
C LYS A 7 15.85 22.32 -1.41
N VAL A 8 14.54 22.51 -1.54
CA VAL A 8 13.73 23.31 -0.60
C VAL A 8 13.70 22.69 0.80
N ILE A 9 13.56 21.36 0.91
CA ILE A 9 13.60 20.64 2.20
C ILE A 9 14.96 20.81 2.87
N ALA A 10 16.06 20.71 2.11
CA ALA A 10 17.40 20.88 2.65
C ALA A 10 17.62 22.30 3.21
N ARG A 11 17.19 23.34 2.48
CA ARG A 11 17.24 24.74 2.96
C ARG A 11 16.33 24.97 4.17
N LEU A 12 15.13 24.40 4.17
CA LEU A 12 14.19 24.49 5.30
C LEU A 12 14.79 23.92 6.59
N LYS A 13 15.47 22.76 6.52
CA LYS A 13 16.17 22.17 7.66
C LYS A 13 17.40 22.98 8.09
N ALA A 14 18.10 23.59 7.14
CA ALA A 14 19.28 24.42 7.43
C ALA A 14 18.90 25.73 8.14
N LEU A 15 17.81 26.37 7.72
CA LEU A 15 17.30 27.61 8.33
C LEU A 15 16.60 27.37 9.66
N PHE A 16 15.88 26.25 9.80
CA PHE A 16 15.10 25.92 11.01
C PHE A 16 15.52 24.57 11.63
N PRO A 17 16.78 24.42 12.09
CA PRO A 17 17.28 23.14 12.60
C PRO A 17 16.61 22.70 13.92
N LYS A 18 15.96 23.62 14.63
CA LYS A 18 15.23 23.35 15.88
C LYS A 18 13.75 22.99 15.66
N ALA A 19 13.24 23.18 14.44
CA ALA A 19 11.87 22.82 14.11
C ALA A 19 11.77 21.30 13.90
N ASN A 20 11.22 20.59 14.87
CA ASN A 20 11.00 19.14 14.81
C ASN A 20 9.80 18.77 13.91
N LEU A 21 9.88 19.13 12.63
CA LEU A 21 8.83 18.85 11.64
C LEU A 21 8.92 17.40 11.17
N SER A 22 7.77 16.73 11.10
CA SER A 22 7.68 15.41 10.47
C SER A 22 7.99 15.48 8.97
N GLN A 23 8.47 14.37 8.39
CA GLN A 23 8.79 14.31 6.96
C GLN A 23 7.59 14.72 6.09
N LYS A 24 6.38 14.27 6.44
CA LYS A 24 5.14 14.65 5.75
C LYS A 24 4.87 16.16 5.76
N ARG A 25 5.23 16.86 6.84
CA ARG A 25 5.09 18.32 6.94
C ARG A 25 6.15 19.04 6.12
N LEU A 26 7.39 18.56 6.16
CA LEU A 26 8.46 19.06 5.33
C LEU A 26 8.10 18.95 3.85
N ASP A 27 7.58 17.80 3.42
CA ASP A 27 7.12 17.58 2.05
C ASP A 27 5.96 18.50 1.67
N ALA A 28 4.97 18.68 2.56
CA ALA A 28 3.84 19.57 2.30
C ALA A 28 4.25 21.05 2.18
N ILE A 29 5.18 21.51 3.03
CA ILE A 29 5.73 22.87 2.96
C ILE A 29 6.55 23.01 1.67
N ALA A 30 7.44 22.07 1.38
CA ALA A 30 8.26 22.08 0.18
C ALA A 30 7.41 22.05 -1.10
N ASP A 31 6.33 21.28 -1.15
CA ASP A 31 5.39 21.23 -2.28
C ASP A 31 4.73 22.58 -2.58
N LYS A 32 4.49 23.36 -1.53
CA LYS A 32 3.90 24.70 -1.62
C LYS A 32 4.94 25.75 -2.00
N LEU A 33 6.17 25.62 -1.48
CA LEU A 33 7.24 26.59 -1.69
C LEU A 33 8.00 26.37 -2.99
N ALA A 34 8.17 25.13 -3.46
CA ALA A 34 8.88 24.78 -4.70
C ALA A 34 8.27 25.42 -5.97
N LYS A 35 6.99 25.80 -5.93
CA LYS A 35 6.27 26.42 -7.05
C LYS A 35 6.43 27.94 -7.13
N LYS A 36 7.05 28.57 -6.11
CA LYS A 36 7.15 30.04 -6.00
C LYS A 36 8.42 30.61 -6.65
N PRO A 37 9.63 30.05 -6.43
CA PRO A 37 10.82 30.47 -7.17
C PRO A 37 10.83 29.95 -8.61
N ALA A 38 11.65 30.57 -9.46
CA ALA A 38 12.02 30.04 -10.77
C ALA A 38 12.82 28.72 -10.62
N ASP A 39 12.81 27.85 -11.63
CA ASP A 39 13.45 26.53 -11.58
C ASP A 39 14.98 26.56 -11.45
N ASP A 40 15.62 27.65 -11.86
CA ASP A 40 17.05 27.92 -11.72
C ASP A 40 17.40 28.73 -10.45
N ALA A 41 16.44 28.93 -9.54
CA ALA A 41 16.65 29.71 -8.33
C ALA A 41 17.81 29.18 -7.48
N ASP A 42 18.68 30.11 -7.08
CA ASP A 42 19.77 29.86 -6.15
C ASP A 42 19.24 29.65 -4.72
N ASP A 43 20.16 29.25 -3.83
CA ASP A 43 19.83 28.98 -2.43
C ASP A 43 19.30 30.22 -1.71
N THR A 44 19.73 31.42 -2.10
CA THR A 44 19.29 32.69 -1.50
C THR A 44 17.85 33.02 -1.86
N ALA A 45 17.45 32.79 -3.11
CA ALA A 45 16.06 32.97 -3.55
C ALA A 45 15.12 31.93 -2.89
N ILE A 46 15.59 30.71 -2.68
CA ILE A 46 14.84 29.68 -1.95
C ILE A 46 14.67 30.06 -0.48
N ASP A 47 15.74 30.56 0.16
CA ASP A 47 15.70 31.03 1.55
C ASP A 47 14.73 32.18 1.74
N ALA A 48 14.70 33.15 0.80
CA ALA A 48 13.77 34.28 0.85
C ALA A 48 12.31 33.79 0.84
N VAL A 49 11.97 32.84 -0.02
CA VAL A 49 10.62 32.25 -0.07
C VAL A 49 10.27 31.47 1.21
N ILE A 50 11.25 30.81 1.83
CA ILE A 50 11.05 30.13 3.11
C ILE A 50 10.83 31.14 4.24
N ASN A 51 11.58 32.24 4.27
CA ASN A 51 11.41 33.30 5.26
C ASN A 51 10.07 34.03 5.08
N ASP A 52 9.68 34.34 3.85
CA ASP A 52 8.35 34.90 3.54
C ASP A 52 7.21 33.99 4.06
N PHE A 53 7.40 32.67 3.94
CA PHE A 53 6.45 31.71 4.49
C PHE A 53 6.45 31.73 6.01
N ASN A 54 7.63 31.78 6.64
CA ASN A 54 7.78 31.85 8.08
C ASN A 54 7.16 33.11 8.70
N ASP A 55 7.21 34.23 7.98
CA ASP A 55 6.64 35.50 8.43
C ASP A 55 5.11 35.47 8.49
N VAL A 56 4.46 34.73 7.58
CA VAL A 56 3.01 34.54 7.57
C VAL A 56 2.58 33.39 8.49
N MET A 57 3.37 32.32 8.54
CA MET A 57 3.13 31.12 9.33
C MET A 57 4.43 30.62 9.93
N SER A 58 4.61 30.84 11.23
CA SER A 58 5.82 30.43 11.95
C SER A 58 6.06 28.92 11.84
N ILE A 59 7.19 28.57 11.24
CA ILE A 59 7.62 27.18 11.04
C ILE A 59 7.90 26.52 12.40
N GLU A 60 8.47 27.26 13.34
CA GLU A 60 8.66 26.80 14.72
C GLU A 60 7.32 26.65 15.46
N GLY A 61 6.36 27.55 15.23
CA GLY A 61 5.00 27.43 15.76
C GLY A 61 4.31 26.16 15.28
N ILE A 62 4.39 25.87 13.98
CA ILE A 62 3.86 24.63 13.38
C ILE A 62 4.49 23.41 14.02
N ALA A 63 5.83 23.39 14.19
CA ALA A 63 6.53 22.28 14.83
C ALA A 63 6.06 22.06 16.28
N LYS A 64 5.88 23.14 17.05
CA LYS A 64 5.42 23.09 18.44
C LYS A 64 3.99 22.58 18.57
N ASP A 65 3.09 22.99 17.68
CA ASP A 65 1.71 22.53 17.69
C ASP A 65 1.58 21.05 17.29
N ASP A 66 2.37 20.61 16.31
CA ASP A 66 2.46 19.19 15.95
C ASP A 66 3.02 18.35 17.12
N ASP A 67 4.06 18.83 17.80
CA ASP A 67 4.61 18.16 19.00
C ASP A 67 3.58 18.08 20.13
N ARG A 68 2.85 19.17 20.40
CA ARG A 68 1.77 19.18 21.39
C ARG A 68 0.66 18.20 21.02
N THR A 69 0.26 18.15 19.76
CA THR A 69 -0.76 17.22 19.28
C THR A 69 -0.32 15.78 19.48
N ARG A 70 0.93 15.45 19.13
CA ARG A 70 1.52 14.13 19.35
C ARG A 70 1.55 13.75 20.83
N THR A 71 1.89 14.68 21.73
CA THR A 71 1.83 14.43 23.18
C THR A 71 0.40 14.16 23.64
N LEU A 72 -0.57 14.97 23.20
CA LEU A 72 -1.98 14.78 23.55
C LEU A 72 -2.56 13.47 23.01
N GLU A 73 -2.17 13.07 21.80
CA GLU A 73 -2.55 11.77 21.22
C GLU A 73 -1.94 10.61 22.01
N ALA A 74 -0.66 10.71 22.39
CA ALA A 74 -0.01 9.70 23.22
C ALA A 74 -0.65 9.61 24.62
N GLU A 75 -1.02 10.73 25.22
CA GLU A 75 -1.74 10.76 26.50
C GLU A 75 -3.15 10.18 26.38
N LYS A 76 -3.87 10.51 25.31
CA LYS A 76 -5.19 9.90 25.02
C LYS A 76 -5.07 8.40 24.81
N GLN A 77 -4.06 7.95 24.07
CA GLN A 77 -3.84 6.53 23.85
C GLN A 77 -3.51 5.82 25.16
N LYS A 78 -2.65 6.38 26.00
CA LYS A 78 -2.38 5.85 27.35
C LYS A 78 -3.65 5.81 28.21
N ALA A 79 -4.48 6.84 28.18
CA ALA A 79 -5.74 6.85 28.91
C ALA A 79 -6.73 5.79 28.40
N ILE A 80 -6.77 5.56 27.08
CA ILE A 80 -7.53 4.47 26.47
C ILE A 80 -6.99 3.11 26.90
N ASP A 81 -5.66 2.93 26.90
CA ASP A 81 -5.01 1.68 27.30
C ASP A 81 -5.20 1.40 28.79
N ASP A 82 -5.11 2.41 29.65
CA ASP A 82 -5.39 2.30 31.08
C ASP A 82 -6.88 2.02 31.36
N ALA A 83 -7.78 2.64 30.59
CA ALA A 83 -9.21 2.34 30.67
C ALA A 83 -9.51 0.91 30.22
N ARG A 84 -8.86 0.43 29.16
CA ARG A 84 -8.95 -0.97 28.69
C ARG A 84 -8.43 -1.95 29.73
N LYS A 85 -7.28 -1.67 30.35
CA LYS A 85 -6.73 -2.49 31.45
C LYS A 85 -7.67 -2.54 32.65
N LYS A 86 -8.25 -1.41 33.04
CA LYS A 86 -9.26 -1.37 34.12
C LYS A 86 -10.56 -2.11 33.76
N ALA A 87 -10.90 -2.16 32.49
CA ALA A 87 -12.05 -2.88 31.96
C ALA A 87 -11.77 -4.36 31.62
N GLY A 88 -10.56 -4.87 31.88
CA GLY A 88 -10.18 -6.27 31.59
C GLY A 88 -9.96 -6.60 30.11
N LEU A 89 -9.90 -5.61 29.22
CA LEU A 89 -9.78 -5.77 27.77
C LEU A 89 -8.31 -5.69 27.32
N ASP A 90 -7.44 -6.55 27.85
CA ASP A 90 -6.03 -6.62 27.49
C ASP A 90 -5.82 -7.46 26.21
N PRO A 91 -5.18 -6.95 25.14
CA PRO A 91 -4.94 -7.71 23.92
C PRO A 91 -3.99 -8.91 24.07
N GLU A 92 -3.25 -9.04 25.18
CA GLU A 92 -2.42 -10.25 25.44
C GLU A 92 -3.19 -11.42 26.09
N LYS A 93 -4.43 -11.19 26.54
CA LYS A 93 -5.34 -12.28 26.90
C LYS A 93 -6.39 -12.46 25.82
N LYS A 94 -6.09 -13.34 24.86
CA LYS A 94 -7.14 -14.10 24.17
C LYS A 94 -7.71 -15.10 25.18
N GLU A 95 -8.48 -14.62 26.14
CA GLU A 95 -9.50 -15.44 26.77
C GLU A 95 -10.81 -15.06 26.10
N GLU A 96 -11.47 -16.07 25.53
CA GLU A 96 -12.85 -15.99 25.05
C GLU A 96 -13.76 -15.67 26.24
N ASP A 97 -13.74 -14.43 26.72
CA ASP A 97 -14.63 -14.00 27.79
C ASP A 97 -16.04 -13.84 27.22
N LYS A 98 -16.73 -14.97 27.06
CA LYS A 98 -18.18 -14.99 27.22
C LYS A 98 -18.45 -14.44 28.60
N VAL A 99 -19.00 -13.24 28.67
CA VAL A 99 -19.51 -12.63 29.89
C VAL A 99 -20.52 -13.61 30.51
N GLU A 100 -20.10 -14.37 31.53
CA GLU A 100 -21.03 -15.20 32.30
C GLU A 100 -21.93 -14.27 33.11
N LEU A 101 -23.14 -14.09 32.60
CA LEU A 101 -24.16 -13.28 33.26
C LEU A 101 -24.69 -14.01 34.50
N PRO A 102 -24.80 -13.34 35.66
CA PRO A 102 -25.39 -13.95 36.85
C PRO A 102 -26.83 -14.42 36.56
N ASP A 103 -27.25 -15.55 37.13
CA ASP A 103 -28.53 -16.22 36.83
C ASP A 103 -29.77 -15.30 36.95
N ASN A 104 -29.70 -14.26 37.79
CA ASN A 104 -30.74 -13.25 37.99
C ASN A 104 -30.78 -12.13 36.93
N THR A 105 -30.03 -12.27 35.84
CA THR A 105 -30.04 -11.29 34.74
C THR A 105 -31.39 -11.34 34.00
N PRO A 106 -32.15 -10.23 33.94
CA PRO A 106 -33.43 -10.19 33.22
C PRO A 106 -33.28 -10.60 31.75
N ASP A 107 -34.27 -11.29 31.20
CA ASP A 107 -34.23 -11.82 29.83
C ASP A 107 -33.96 -10.75 28.75
N TYR A 108 -34.42 -9.52 28.98
CA TYR A 108 -34.15 -8.40 28.07
C TYR A 108 -32.66 -8.02 28.03
N VAL A 109 -31.93 -8.17 29.14
CA VAL A 109 -30.48 -7.90 29.21
C VAL A 109 -29.70 -8.98 28.48
N LYS A 110 -30.07 -10.25 28.64
CA LYS A 110 -29.49 -11.37 27.87
C LYS A 110 -29.73 -11.19 26.36
N ALA A 111 -30.91 -10.75 25.96
CA ALA A 111 -31.24 -10.47 24.56
C ALA A 111 -30.46 -9.28 23.98
N ILE A 112 -30.24 -8.22 24.76
CA ILE A 112 -29.43 -7.07 24.33
C ILE A 112 -27.96 -7.47 24.17
N LEU A 113 -27.40 -8.22 25.13
CA LEU A 113 -26.01 -8.66 25.07
C LEU A 113 -25.77 -9.63 23.91
N GLY A 114 -26.65 -10.60 23.69
CA GLY A 114 -26.54 -11.49 22.53
C GLY A 114 -26.61 -10.75 21.19
N LYS A 115 -27.41 -9.69 21.09
CA LYS A 115 -27.41 -8.80 19.91
C LYS A 115 -26.12 -7.99 19.80
N MET A 116 -25.55 -7.53 20.92
CA MET A 116 -24.32 -6.75 20.93
C MET A 116 -23.10 -7.60 20.54
N ASP A 117 -23.06 -8.86 20.96
CA ASP A 117 -22.05 -9.83 20.52
C ASP A 117 -22.18 -10.12 19.02
N SER A 118 -23.40 -10.37 18.53
CA SER A 118 -23.66 -10.57 17.09
C SER A 118 -23.21 -9.36 16.26
N ILE A 119 -23.54 -8.15 16.70
CA ILE A 119 -23.11 -6.91 16.04
C ILE A 119 -21.59 -6.79 16.07
N SER A 120 -20.94 -7.14 17.18
CA SER A 120 -19.47 -7.07 17.29
C SER A 120 -18.80 -8.05 16.32
N THR A 121 -19.29 -9.28 16.22
CA THR A 121 -18.80 -10.27 15.24
C THR A 121 -19.00 -9.82 13.80
N GLU A 122 -20.17 -9.27 13.46
CA GLU A 122 -20.43 -8.71 12.13
C GLU A 122 -19.49 -7.54 11.82
N LEU A 123 -19.24 -6.67 12.80
CA LEU A 123 -18.38 -5.49 12.63
C LEU A 123 -16.90 -5.90 12.45
N GLU A 124 -16.44 -6.93 13.16
CA GLU A 124 -15.12 -7.53 12.94
C GLU A 124 -14.99 -8.18 11.55
N THR A 125 -16.04 -8.88 11.10
CA THR A 125 -16.07 -9.48 9.76
C THR A 125 -16.06 -8.42 8.66
N ILE A 126 -16.83 -7.35 8.82
CA ILE A 126 -16.83 -6.20 7.89
C ILE A 126 -15.48 -5.49 7.90
N LYS A 127 -14.87 -5.30 9.09
CA LYS A 127 -13.58 -4.62 9.21
C LYS A 127 -12.47 -5.44 8.56
N THR A 128 -12.43 -6.75 8.80
CA THR A 128 -11.46 -7.65 8.16
C THR A 128 -11.68 -7.71 6.64
N GLY A 129 -12.92 -7.84 6.17
CA GLY A 129 -13.25 -7.79 4.75
C GLY A 129 -12.79 -6.49 4.08
N ARG A 130 -13.10 -5.34 4.68
CA ARG A 130 -12.70 -4.02 4.15
C ARG A 130 -11.19 -3.81 4.15
N VAL A 131 -10.48 -4.30 5.17
CA VAL A 131 -9.01 -4.27 5.21
C VAL A 131 -8.43 -5.12 4.08
N THR A 132 -8.94 -6.33 3.87
CA THR A 132 -8.51 -7.23 2.79
C THR A 132 -8.77 -6.63 1.41
N GLU A 133 -9.94 -6.02 1.19
CA GLU A 133 -10.26 -5.32 -0.07
C GLU A 133 -9.33 -4.12 -0.31
N THR A 134 -9.09 -3.30 0.73
CA THR A 134 -8.21 -2.14 0.62
C THR A 134 -6.78 -2.55 0.30
N LYS A 135 -6.29 -3.61 0.95
CA LYS A 135 -4.98 -4.21 0.65
C LYS A 135 -4.91 -4.76 -0.78
N LYS A 136 -5.94 -5.48 -1.24
CA LYS A 136 -6.00 -6.02 -2.62
C LYS A 136 -6.03 -4.91 -3.66
N ALA A 137 -6.77 -3.84 -3.42
CA ALA A 137 -6.78 -2.66 -4.28
C ALA A 137 -5.40 -1.98 -4.34
N SER A 138 -4.72 -1.86 -3.19
CA SER A 138 -3.39 -1.26 -3.10
C SER A 138 -2.33 -2.11 -3.81
N ALA A 139 -2.36 -3.43 -3.62
CA ALA A 139 -1.53 -4.39 -4.34
C ALA A 139 -1.77 -4.34 -5.86
N THR A 140 -3.03 -4.25 -6.29
CA THR A 140 -3.39 -4.15 -7.72
C THR A 140 -2.87 -2.84 -8.32
N ASP A 141 -2.96 -1.73 -7.60
CA ASP A 141 -2.44 -0.44 -8.06
C ASP A 141 -0.91 -0.47 -8.19
N GLN A 142 -0.19 -1.04 -7.21
CA GLN A 142 1.26 -1.22 -7.30
C GLN A 142 1.66 -2.16 -8.44
N PHE A 143 0.94 -3.26 -8.63
CA PHE A 143 1.16 -4.19 -9.74
C PHE A 143 1.01 -3.48 -11.10
N ASN A 144 -0.01 -2.63 -11.25
CA ASN A 144 -0.25 -1.88 -12.49
C ASN A 144 0.77 -0.77 -12.74
N LYS A 145 1.42 -0.26 -11.70
CA LYS A 145 2.49 0.75 -11.80
C LYS A 145 3.83 0.16 -12.25
N SER A 146 4.03 -1.14 -12.11
CA SER A 146 5.25 -1.81 -12.56
C SER A 146 5.41 -1.72 -14.08
N GLU A 147 6.58 -1.25 -14.52
CA GLU A 147 6.93 -1.14 -15.94
C GLU A 147 7.07 -2.50 -16.64
N ILE A 148 7.35 -3.55 -15.86
CA ILE A 148 7.55 -4.93 -16.32
C ILE A 148 6.20 -5.64 -16.32
N LEU A 149 5.47 -5.63 -15.20
CA LEU A 149 4.21 -6.36 -15.05
C LEU A 149 3.04 -5.73 -15.82
N LYS A 150 3.10 -4.44 -16.13
CA LYS A 150 2.09 -3.81 -17.02
C LYS A 150 2.09 -4.39 -18.44
N ARG A 151 3.16 -5.07 -18.84
CA ARG A 151 3.27 -5.73 -20.15
C ARG A 151 2.59 -7.10 -20.19
N ILE A 152 2.18 -7.62 -19.03
CA ILE A 152 1.42 -8.86 -18.94
C ILE A 152 0.10 -8.69 -19.69
N PRO A 153 -0.25 -9.63 -20.61
CA PRO A 153 -1.52 -9.59 -21.32
C PRO A 153 -2.72 -9.60 -20.37
N ASP A 154 -3.74 -8.80 -20.69
CA ASP A 154 -4.93 -8.64 -19.85
C ASP A 154 -5.68 -9.96 -19.58
N SER A 155 -5.55 -10.96 -20.46
CA SER A 155 -6.15 -12.28 -20.29
C SER A 155 -5.57 -13.08 -19.13
N VAL A 156 -4.29 -12.90 -18.80
CA VAL A 156 -3.60 -13.64 -17.73
C VAL A 156 -3.29 -12.78 -16.51
N LYS A 157 -3.38 -11.46 -16.66
CA LYS A 157 -3.16 -10.46 -15.60
C LYS A 157 -3.93 -10.73 -14.29
N PRO A 158 -5.22 -11.15 -14.30
CA PRO A 158 -5.93 -11.49 -13.07
C PRO A 158 -5.28 -12.63 -12.29
N ASN A 159 -4.72 -13.62 -12.99
CA ASN A 159 -4.06 -14.76 -12.36
C ASN A 159 -2.77 -14.32 -11.64
N TRP A 160 -2.03 -13.37 -12.23
CA TRP A 160 -0.84 -12.79 -11.60
C TRP A 160 -1.18 -11.95 -10.38
N ILE A 161 -2.21 -11.11 -10.47
CA ILE A 161 -2.66 -10.28 -9.33
C ILE A 161 -3.12 -11.16 -8.16
N ASN A 162 -3.80 -12.29 -8.44
CA ASN A 162 -4.24 -13.23 -7.42
C ASN A 162 -3.09 -13.97 -6.70
N ARG A 163 -1.86 -13.90 -7.22
CA ARG A 163 -0.68 -14.46 -6.54
C ARG A 163 -0.14 -13.54 -5.44
N ILE A 164 -0.60 -12.28 -5.39
CA ILE A 164 -0.23 -11.37 -4.31
C ILE A 164 -1.03 -11.74 -3.06
N ASP A 165 -0.32 -12.23 -2.04
CA ASP A 165 -0.92 -12.55 -0.76
C ASP A 165 -0.99 -11.30 0.12
N VAL A 166 -2.22 -10.81 0.32
CA VAL A 166 -2.56 -9.64 1.15
C VAL A 166 -2.36 -9.85 2.65
N ASN A 167 -2.19 -11.11 3.08
CA ASN A 167 -2.00 -11.49 4.48
C ASN A 167 -0.59 -12.00 4.77
N SER A 168 0.29 -12.06 3.77
CA SER A 168 1.67 -12.46 3.95
C SER A 168 2.45 -11.45 4.80
N GLU A 169 3.46 -11.96 5.52
CA GLU A 169 4.44 -11.14 6.23
C GLU A 169 5.38 -10.40 5.26
N VAL A 170 5.46 -10.86 4.01
CA VAL A 170 6.26 -10.25 2.95
C VAL A 170 5.53 -9.04 2.39
N SER A 171 6.24 -7.91 2.28
CA SER A 171 5.69 -6.66 1.77
C SER A 171 5.16 -6.80 0.33
N PHE A 172 4.16 -5.99 -0.05
CA PHE A 172 3.66 -5.98 -1.43
C PHE A 172 4.75 -5.60 -2.44
N GLU A 173 5.68 -4.73 -2.05
CA GLU A 173 6.80 -4.35 -2.91
C GLU A 173 7.71 -5.53 -3.21
N ASP A 174 8.00 -6.37 -2.22
CA ASP A 174 8.87 -7.54 -2.40
C ASP A 174 8.17 -8.66 -3.17
N GLN A 175 6.87 -8.89 -2.91
CA GLN A 175 6.07 -9.83 -3.70
C GLN A 175 6.00 -9.39 -5.17
N ILE A 176 5.79 -8.08 -5.43
CA ILE A 176 5.73 -7.52 -6.78
C ILE A 176 7.10 -7.63 -7.46
N LYS A 177 8.21 -7.32 -6.79
CA LYS A 177 9.57 -7.54 -7.33
C LYS A 177 9.85 -9.00 -7.69
N GLY A 178 9.35 -9.94 -6.87
CA GLY A 178 9.42 -11.37 -7.18
C GLY A 178 8.67 -11.69 -8.48
N LEU A 179 7.44 -11.19 -8.63
CA LEU A 179 6.65 -11.35 -9.85
C LEU A 179 7.31 -10.66 -11.06
N GLU A 180 7.93 -9.49 -10.89
CA GLU A 180 8.67 -8.77 -11.94
C GLU A 180 9.84 -9.61 -12.45
N THR A 181 10.59 -10.22 -11.54
CA THR A 181 11.73 -11.08 -11.86
C THR A 181 11.26 -12.30 -12.64
N GLU A 182 10.24 -12.99 -12.14
CA GLU A 182 9.67 -14.18 -12.79
C GLU A 182 9.13 -13.86 -14.19
N TYR A 183 8.37 -12.77 -14.33
CA TYR A 183 7.86 -12.37 -15.64
C TYR A 183 8.99 -11.98 -16.60
N GLY A 184 10.02 -11.28 -16.12
CA GLY A 184 11.21 -10.96 -16.90
C GLY A 184 11.95 -12.20 -17.38
N GLU A 185 12.14 -13.19 -16.52
CA GLU A 185 12.75 -14.48 -16.86
C GLU A 185 11.91 -15.25 -17.88
N LEU A 186 10.58 -15.26 -17.76
CA LEU A 186 9.69 -15.91 -18.74
C LEU A 186 9.76 -15.24 -20.11
N VAL A 187 9.80 -13.90 -20.15
CA VAL A 187 9.96 -13.15 -21.42
C VAL A 187 11.33 -13.44 -22.04
N GLN A 188 12.39 -13.44 -21.25
CA GLN A 188 13.73 -13.74 -21.72
C GLN A 188 13.85 -15.19 -22.20
N LEU A 189 13.32 -16.16 -21.45
CA LEU A 189 13.26 -17.56 -21.86
C LEU A 189 12.47 -17.73 -23.16
N SER A 190 11.35 -17.03 -23.31
CA SER A 190 10.58 -17.02 -24.56
C SER A 190 11.37 -16.39 -25.72
N ALA A 191 12.22 -15.40 -25.47
CA ALA A 191 13.06 -14.77 -26.48
C ALA A 191 14.28 -15.64 -26.84
N ASP A 192 14.90 -16.30 -25.86
CA ASP A 192 16.07 -17.17 -26.03
C ASP A 192 15.69 -18.50 -26.69
N ASN A 193 14.51 -19.03 -26.35
CA ASN A 193 13.91 -20.19 -27.04
C ASN A 193 13.16 -19.79 -28.31
N ASN A 194 13.21 -18.52 -28.72
CA ASN A 194 12.65 -18.08 -30.00
C ASN A 194 13.55 -18.58 -31.14
N GLN A 195 13.35 -19.87 -31.43
CA GLN A 195 13.70 -20.52 -32.66
C GLN A 195 13.23 -19.61 -33.80
N TYR A 196 14.19 -18.94 -34.42
CA TYR A 196 14.01 -18.23 -35.67
C TYR A 196 13.36 -19.21 -36.65
N ALA A 197 12.04 -19.18 -36.80
CA ALA A 197 11.48 -19.61 -38.07
C ALA A 197 12.07 -18.62 -39.08
N PRO A 198 12.96 -19.05 -40.01
CA PRO A 198 13.42 -18.15 -41.05
C PRO A 198 12.16 -17.64 -41.75
N ALA A 199 12.17 -16.37 -42.19
CA ALA A 199 11.05 -15.74 -42.86
C ALA A 199 10.43 -16.70 -43.89
N ALA A 200 9.32 -17.36 -43.50
CA ALA A 200 8.58 -18.23 -44.38
C ALA A 200 7.70 -17.30 -45.21
N GLY A 201 8.03 -17.24 -46.50
CA GLY A 201 7.24 -16.54 -47.50
C GLY A 201 5.77 -16.95 -47.43
N GLY A 202 4.92 -16.06 -47.94
CA GLY A 202 3.46 -16.18 -47.90
C GLY A 202 2.96 -17.60 -48.20
N GLY A 203 2.27 -18.17 -47.22
CA GLY A 203 1.53 -19.42 -47.34
C GLY A 203 0.25 -19.30 -46.54
N ASP A 204 -0.88 -19.51 -47.22
CA ASP A 204 -2.25 -19.45 -46.72
C ASP A 204 -2.44 -20.35 -45.47
N PRO A 205 -3.26 -19.99 -44.46
CA PRO A 205 -3.33 -20.69 -43.17
C PRO A 205 -4.04 -22.06 -43.19
N THR A 206 -4.40 -22.59 -44.35
CA THR A 206 -5.33 -23.73 -44.44
C THR A 206 -4.69 -25.11 -44.65
N ASP A 207 -3.37 -25.22 -44.71
CA ASP A 207 -2.72 -26.51 -45.04
C ASP A 207 -1.83 -27.01 -43.89
N VAL A 208 -2.47 -27.39 -42.76
CA VAL A 208 -1.84 -28.24 -41.76
C VAL A 208 -1.92 -29.68 -42.26
N LYS A 209 -0.86 -30.15 -42.94
CA LYS A 209 -0.72 -31.58 -43.24
C LYS A 209 -0.29 -32.30 -41.97
N VAL A 210 -1.25 -32.93 -41.31
CA VAL A 210 -1.01 -33.83 -40.18
C VAL A 210 -0.21 -35.03 -40.69
N ASP A 211 0.87 -35.37 -40.01
CA ASP A 211 1.72 -36.51 -40.35
C ASP A 211 0.95 -37.83 -40.16
N GLU A 212 0.61 -38.47 -41.28
CA GLU A 212 -0.22 -39.67 -41.36
C GLU A 212 0.38 -40.84 -40.55
N ALA A 213 1.71 -40.88 -40.40
CA ALA A 213 2.41 -41.87 -39.61
C ALA A 213 2.14 -41.73 -38.09
N VAL A 214 1.95 -40.50 -37.62
CA VAL A 214 1.60 -40.24 -36.21
C VAL A 214 0.16 -40.71 -35.94
N VAL A 215 -0.75 -40.48 -36.89
CA VAL A 215 -2.15 -40.90 -36.76
C VAL A 215 -2.28 -42.43 -36.77
N GLU A 216 -1.56 -43.14 -37.65
CA GLU A 216 -1.56 -44.61 -37.66
C GLU A 216 -0.98 -45.22 -36.37
N SER A 217 0.04 -44.58 -35.77
CA SER A 217 0.62 -45.06 -34.51
C SER A 217 -0.33 -44.97 -33.32
N MET A 218 -1.32 -44.06 -33.36
CA MET A 218 -2.31 -43.90 -32.29
C MET A 218 -3.54 -44.80 -32.47
N LEU A 219 -3.78 -45.33 -33.68
CA LEU A 219 -4.97 -46.13 -34.00
C LEU A 219 -4.75 -47.65 -33.93
N ASN A 220 -3.52 -48.14 -33.83
CA ASN A 220 -3.25 -49.56 -33.63
C ASN A 220 -3.15 -49.94 -32.14
N ILE A 221 -4.31 -50.19 -31.53
CA ILE A 221 -4.54 -51.18 -30.46
C ILE A 221 -5.34 -52.34 -31.06
#